data_AF-A0A6N3GF95-F1
#
_entry.id   AF-A0A6N3GF95-F1
#
_cell.length_a   1.000
_cell.length_b   1.000
_cell.length_c   1.000
_cell.angle_alpha   90.00
_cell.angle_beta   90.00
_cell.angle_gamma   90.00
#
_symmetry.space_group_name_H-M   'P 1'
#
loop_
_entity.id
_entity.type
_entity.pdbx_description
1 polymer ?
#
loop_
_entity_poly.entity_id
_entity_poly.type
_entity_poly.pdbx_seq_one_letter_code
_entity_poly.pdbx_strand_id
1 'polypeptide(L)'
;MKRSKVWMLASILALGGMSVSTVGAPLLTVQAAEEATVAAKEYHTQGGVANMGSGTANITMKGNEGQTLVGKKFHVYKLFLAQNAQGMESINYTFNPAYEQALKNVAAKALSVPVDDVTEYMVIDYIQSLNSYKVEGAQTEQELEGRYSKFRYFVEDLRDEIEKQGVQSEVVNVKDVKADNSVQLTGLAFGYYLVDEITDVEGTHSAGSLCMVSTANPTAEMQIKSDYPSVIKKIQEDDLPQNIPDKNGWNDIGDYEIGQTVPYKYESNIPNMNGYKTYYYAWHDKMDKALTFQPESVKITISDEKGKSYTLKKGEFTVNTNPGGEDTEVL
;
A
#
# COMPACT_ATOMS: atom_id res chain seq x y z
N MET A 1 50.00 -26.05 -6.16
CA MET A 1 50.99 -24.99 -6.47
C MET A 1 50.31 -23.63 -6.33
N LYS A 2 50.70 -22.86 -5.32
CA LYS A 2 50.26 -21.48 -5.07
C LYS A 2 50.95 -20.54 -6.06
N ARG A 3 50.24 -19.55 -6.60
CA ARG A 3 50.84 -18.24 -6.92
C ARG A 3 49.89 -17.13 -6.48
N SER A 4 50.34 -16.45 -5.43
CA SER A 4 49.87 -15.17 -4.93
C SER A 4 50.31 -14.03 -5.86
N LYS A 5 49.68 -12.87 -5.69
CA LYS A 5 50.26 -11.51 -5.57
C LYS A 5 49.17 -10.48 -5.90
N VAL A 6 49.09 -9.26 -5.39
CA VAL A 6 49.70 -8.51 -4.28
C VAL A 6 48.88 -7.20 -4.28
N TRP A 7 48.59 -6.65 -3.10
CA TRP A 7 48.05 -5.30 -2.92
C TRP A 7 49.10 -4.22 -3.22
N MET A 8 48.69 -3.10 -3.82
CA MET A 8 49.33 -1.80 -3.55
C MET A 8 48.39 -0.63 -3.89
N LEU A 9 47.96 0.09 -2.85
CA LEU A 9 47.53 1.49 -2.90
C LEU A 9 48.73 2.39 -3.25
N ALA A 10 48.50 3.53 -3.92
CA ALA A 10 49.10 4.82 -3.56
C ALA A 10 48.61 5.98 -4.46
N SER A 11 47.84 6.88 -3.83
CA SER A 11 47.96 8.36 -3.85
C SER A 11 48.08 9.12 -5.17
N ILE A 12 47.02 9.88 -5.48
CA ILE A 12 47.03 11.02 -6.40
C ILE A 12 47.61 12.24 -5.69
N LEU A 13 48.71 12.78 -6.24
CA LEU A 13 49.24 14.10 -5.91
C LEU A 13 48.76 15.08 -6.99
N ALA A 14 48.13 16.18 -6.59
CA ALA A 14 47.73 17.28 -7.46
C ALA A 14 48.81 18.35 -7.54
N LEU A 15 49.16 18.78 -8.76
CA LEU A 15 49.81 20.03 -9.19
C LEU A 15 49.79 19.95 -10.74
N GLY A 16 49.29 20.87 -11.55
CA GLY A 16 49.22 22.33 -11.44
C GLY A 16 49.94 22.93 -12.65
N GLY A 17 49.19 23.23 -13.72
CA GLY A 17 49.53 24.19 -14.79
C GLY A 17 50.59 23.81 -15.84
N MET A 18 50.21 23.76 -17.11
CA MET A 18 50.66 24.68 -18.18
C MET A 18 50.17 24.19 -19.55
N SER A 19 49.59 25.14 -20.28
CA SER A 19 49.02 25.05 -21.63
C SER A 19 50.07 24.92 -22.73
N VAL A 20 49.91 23.93 -23.62
CA VAL A 20 50.37 24.00 -25.03
C VAL A 20 49.39 23.21 -25.91
N SER A 21 48.88 23.88 -26.93
CA SER A 21 47.95 23.42 -27.96
C SER A 21 48.64 22.48 -28.95
N THR A 22 48.07 21.30 -29.23
CA THR A 22 48.14 20.64 -30.55
C THR A 22 46.90 19.75 -30.75
N VAL A 23 46.30 19.87 -31.93
CA VAL A 23 45.06 19.22 -32.38
C VAL A 23 45.38 17.82 -32.90
N GLY A 24 44.63 16.79 -32.50
CA GLY A 24 44.61 15.52 -33.23
C GLY A 24 44.08 14.31 -32.45
N ALA A 25 42.92 13.81 -32.87
CA ALA A 25 42.18 12.60 -32.46
C ALA A 25 41.33 12.68 -31.17
N PRO A 26 39.98 12.59 -31.25
CA PRO A 26 39.16 12.45 -30.06
C PRO A 26 39.37 11.05 -29.49
N LEU A 27 39.90 10.98 -28.28
CA LEU A 27 39.79 9.80 -27.43
C LEU A 27 38.30 9.67 -27.09
N LEU A 28 37.60 8.70 -27.68
CA LEU A 28 36.27 8.30 -27.25
C LEU A 28 36.39 7.76 -25.81
N THR A 29 36.24 8.65 -24.84
CA THR A 29 35.88 8.24 -23.48
C THR A 29 34.49 7.65 -23.58
N VAL A 30 34.40 6.33 -23.54
CA VAL A 30 33.17 5.63 -23.17
C VAL A 30 32.94 6.02 -21.71
N GLN A 31 32.26 7.15 -21.53
CA GLN A 31 31.60 7.48 -20.29
C GLN A 31 30.53 6.39 -20.20
N ALA A 32 30.81 5.36 -19.40
CA ALA A 32 29.77 4.47 -18.92
C ALA A 32 28.69 5.42 -18.41
N ALA A 33 27.53 5.41 -19.08
CA ALA A 33 26.35 6.04 -18.54
C ALA A 33 26.19 5.37 -17.18
N GLU A 34 26.49 6.10 -16.10
CA GLU A 34 25.83 5.84 -14.84
C GLU A 34 24.35 5.72 -15.23
N GLU A 35 23.79 4.54 -15.04
CA GLU A 35 22.35 4.41 -14.93
C GLU A 35 21.98 5.39 -13.82
N ALA A 36 21.57 6.59 -14.25
CA ALA A 36 20.93 7.53 -13.39
C ALA A 36 19.68 6.80 -12.93
N THR A 37 19.76 6.20 -11.75
CA THR A 37 18.59 5.81 -10.98
C THR A 37 17.82 7.11 -10.76
N VAL A 38 16.93 7.43 -11.69
CA VAL A 38 16.02 8.56 -11.57
C VAL A 38 15.18 8.22 -10.35
N ALA A 39 15.44 8.90 -9.24
CA ALA A 39 14.69 8.67 -8.01
C ALA A 39 13.19 8.71 -8.31
N ALA A 40 12.45 7.75 -7.77
CA ALA A 40 10.99 7.73 -7.84
C ALA A 40 10.45 9.11 -7.46
N LYS A 41 9.58 9.68 -8.30
CA LYS A 41 8.97 10.97 -7.99
C LYS A 41 8.01 10.78 -6.82
N GLU A 42 8.30 11.46 -5.72
CA GLU A 42 7.43 11.45 -4.55
C GLU A 42 6.55 12.69 -4.49
N TYR A 43 5.28 12.47 -4.15
CA TYR A 43 4.28 13.49 -3.94
C TYR A 43 3.73 13.37 -2.52
N HIS A 44 3.38 14.52 -1.94
CA HIS A 44 2.74 14.59 -0.62
C HIS A 44 1.40 15.30 -0.76
N THR A 45 0.40 14.82 -0.03
CA THR A 45 -0.89 15.50 0.01
C THR A 45 -0.78 16.81 0.79
N GLN A 46 -1.51 17.83 0.32
CA GLN A 46 -1.78 19.07 1.05
C GLN A 46 -3.28 19.33 1.02
N GLY A 47 -3.94 19.34 2.18
CA GLY A 47 -5.40 19.45 2.27
C GLY A 47 -6.13 18.32 1.53
N GLY A 48 -5.56 17.12 1.51
CA GLY A 48 -6.08 15.95 0.81
C GLY A 48 -5.89 16.00 -0.71
N VAL A 49 -4.96 16.80 -1.23
CA VAL A 49 -4.67 16.87 -2.67
C VAL A 49 -3.19 16.62 -2.94
N ALA A 50 -2.87 15.68 -3.84
CA ALA A 50 -1.53 15.50 -4.40
C ALA A 50 -1.53 15.95 -5.86
N ASN A 51 -0.79 17.02 -6.17
CA ASN A 51 -0.65 17.50 -7.55
C ASN A 51 0.53 16.82 -8.24
N MET A 52 0.23 16.00 -9.25
CA MET A 52 1.18 15.15 -9.96
C MET A 52 1.70 15.76 -11.27
N GLY A 53 1.22 16.96 -11.65
CA GLY A 53 1.67 17.62 -12.87
C GLY A 53 0.75 18.73 -13.36
N SER A 54 0.70 18.92 -14.68
CA SER A 54 -0.08 19.98 -15.33
C SER A 54 -1.18 19.47 -16.26
N GLY A 55 -1.44 18.16 -16.25
CA GLY A 55 -2.55 17.60 -17.00
C GLY A 55 -3.90 17.90 -16.35
N THR A 56 -4.99 17.63 -17.06
CA THR A 56 -6.35 17.99 -16.65
C THR A 56 -7.09 16.85 -15.96
N ALA A 57 -6.47 15.69 -15.86
CA ALA A 57 -7.03 14.50 -15.25
C ALA A 57 -6.98 14.55 -13.72
N ASN A 58 -7.96 13.93 -13.08
CA ASN A 58 -7.90 13.68 -11.65
C ASN A 58 -8.46 12.30 -11.25
N ILE A 59 -7.91 11.76 -10.17
CA ILE A 59 -8.33 10.50 -9.53
C ILE A 59 -8.61 10.82 -8.06
N THR A 60 -9.77 10.44 -7.55
CA THR A 60 -10.17 10.63 -6.15
C THR A 60 -10.18 9.29 -5.44
N MET A 61 -9.30 9.12 -4.46
CA MET A 61 -9.24 7.98 -3.55
C MET A 61 -10.05 8.27 -2.29
N LYS A 62 -11.05 7.46 -1.98
CA LYS A 62 -11.89 7.57 -0.78
C LYS A 62 -11.49 6.48 0.21
N GLY A 63 -11.28 6.83 1.48
CA GLY A 63 -11.05 5.84 2.53
C GLY A 63 -12.35 5.19 3.00
N ASN A 64 -12.26 3.96 3.49
CA ASN A 64 -13.42 3.29 4.12
C ASN A 64 -13.87 4.05 5.38
N GLU A 65 -15.13 3.88 5.73
CA GLU A 65 -15.68 4.39 6.98
C GLU A 65 -14.87 3.85 8.18
N GLY A 66 -14.47 4.73 9.08
CA GLY A 66 -13.65 4.38 10.25
C GLY A 66 -12.15 4.16 9.99
N GLN A 67 -11.66 4.29 8.75
CA GLN A 67 -10.24 4.06 8.40
C GLN A 67 -9.64 5.26 7.68
N THR A 68 -8.75 5.98 8.35
CA THR A 68 -8.07 7.13 7.74
C THR A 68 -7.12 6.72 6.62
N LEU A 69 -7.06 7.51 5.55
CA LEU A 69 -6.00 7.38 4.53
C LEU A 69 -4.66 8.00 4.98
N VAL A 70 -4.65 8.81 6.06
CA VAL A 70 -3.44 9.44 6.57
C VAL A 70 -2.40 8.39 6.95
N GLY A 71 -1.16 8.60 6.53
CA GLY A 71 -0.02 7.70 6.77
C GLY A 71 0.17 6.63 5.69
N LYS A 72 -0.81 6.43 4.80
CA LYS A 72 -0.70 5.47 3.70
C LYS A 72 0.22 5.96 2.58
N LYS A 73 0.78 5.01 1.84
CA LYS A 73 1.61 5.25 0.65
C LYS A 73 1.05 4.49 -0.54
N PHE A 74 1.09 5.11 -1.71
CA PHE A 74 0.60 4.52 -2.95
C PHE A 74 1.62 4.63 -4.07
N HIS A 75 1.83 3.55 -4.83
CA HIS A 75 2.40 3.63 -6.16
C HIS A 75 1.34 4.02 -7.18
N VAL A 76 1.72 4.87 -8.13
CA VAL A 76 0.88 5.29 -9.25
C VAL A 76 1.60 4.95 -10.55
N TYR A 77 1.02 4.01 -11.32
CA TYR A 77 1.54 3.54 -12.59
C TYR A 77 0.63 3.99 -13.72
N LYS A 78 1.19 4.72 -14.70
CA LYS A 78 0.48 5.03 -15.95
C LYS A 78 0.72 3.91 -16.96
N LEU A 79 -0.11 2.88 -16.96
CA LEU A 79 0.07 1.68 -17.79
C LEU A 79 -0.09 1.94 -19.30
N PHE A 80 -1.08 2.76 -19.68
CA PHE A 80 -1.31 3.13 -21.07
C PHE A 80 -1.39 4.64 -21.23
N LEU A 81 -0.89 5.13 -22.35
CA LEU A 81 -1.17 6.48 -22.84
C LEU A 81 -2.55 6.44 -23.50
N ALA A 82 -3.31 7.53 -23.38
CA ALA A 82 -4.61 7.62 -24.01
C ALA A 82 -4.75 8.88 -24.86
N GLN A 83 -5.35 8.72 -26.04
CA GLN A 83 -5.65 9.81 -26.97
C GLN A 83 -7.12 9.78 -27.34
N ASN A 84 -7.83 10.88 -27.01
CA ASN A 84 -9.23 11.04 -27.34
C ASN A 84 -9.40 11.44 -28.81
N ALA A 85 -10.41 10.87 -29.47
CA ALA A 85 -10.88 11.34 -30.76
C ALA A 85 -11.48 12.76 -30.64
N GLN A 86 -11.52 13.51 -31.75
CA GLN A 86 -12.15 14.82 -31.80
C GLN A 86 -13.62 14.71 -31.38
N GLY A 87 -14.02 15.38 -30.30
CA GLY A 87 -15.37 15.28 -29.72
C GLY A 87 -15.51 14.33 -28.53
N MET A 88 -14.43 13.67 -28.07
CA MET A 88 -14.43 12.74 -26.92
C MET A 88 -15.29 11.46 -27.12
N GLU A 89 -15.66 11.14 -28.35
CA GLU A 89 -16.55 10.01 -28.68
C GLU A 89 -15.87 8.64 -28.63
N SER A 90 -14.53 8.60 -28.72
CA SER A 90 -13.75 7.37 -28.70
C SER A 90 -12.33 7.64 -28.20
N ILE A 91 -11.66 6.60 -27.72
CA ILE A 91 -10.35 6.72 -27.09
C ILE A 91 -9.47 5.57 -27.52
N ASN A 92 -8.28 5.92 -27.99
CA ASN A 92 -7.24 4.97 -28.31
C ASN A 92 -6.23 4.87 -27.16
N TYR A 93 -5.85 3.64 -26.83
CA TYR A 93 -4.85 3.33 -25.82
C TYR A 93 -3.60 2.76 -26.48
N THR A 94 -2.44 3.28 -26.10
CA THR A 94 -1.13 2.74 -26.48
C THR A 94 -0.34 2.40 -25.24
N PHE A 95 0.52 1.38 -25.29
CA PHE A 95 1.37 1.07 -24.14
C PHE A 95 2.17 2.29 -23.70
N ASN A 96 2.30 2.48 -22.38
CA ASN A 96 3.38 3.32 -21.88
C ASN A 96 4.69 2.52 -22.03
N PRO A 97 5.69 3.03 -22.77
CA PRO A 97 6.95 2.32 -22.99
C PRO A 97 7.65 1.87 -21.70
N ALA A 98 7.47 2.61 -20.60
CA ALA A 98 8.05 2.25 -19.31
C ALA A 98 7.50 0.92 -18.75
N TYR A 99 6.24 0.60 -19.01
CA TYR A 99 5.54 -0.56 -18.43
C TYR A 99 5.15 -1.62 -19.45
N GLU A 100 5.41 -1.38 -20.74
CA GLU A 100 5.02 -2.25 -21.85
C GLU A 100 5.49 -3.69 -21.65
N GLN A 101 6.78 -3.89 -21.37
CA GLN A 101 7.35 -5.23 -21.26
C GLN A 101 6.75 -6.00 -20.06
N ALA A 102 6.56 -5.33 -18.92
CA ALA A 102 5.92 -5.92 -17.76
C ALA A 102 4.48 -6.35 -18.06
N LEU A 103 3.70 -5.47 -18.70
CA LEU A 103 2.33 -5.77 -19.14
C LEU A 103 2.29 -6.97 -20.10
N LYS A 104 3.20 -7.00 -21.08
CA LYS A 104 3.30 -8.10 -22.04
C LYS A 104 3.65 -9.42 -21.36
N ASN A 105 4.62 -9.44 -20.45
CA ASN A 105 5.03 -10.66 -19.74
C ASN A 105 3.89 -11.24 -18.91
N VAL A 106 3.18 -10.39 -18.15
CA VAL A 106 2.07 -10.81 -17.29
C VAL A 106 0.88 -11.30 -18.12
N ALA A 107 0.50 -10.55 -19.17
CA ALA A 107 -0.61 -10.93 -20.04
C ALA A 107 -0.30 -12.19 -20.87
N ALA A 108 0.92 -12.33 -21.38
CA ALA A 108 1.36 -13.53 -22.11
C ALA A 108 1.22 -14.79 -21.26
N LYS A 109 1.69 -14.73 -20.01
CA LYS A 109 1.56 -15.81 -19.03
C LYS A 109 0.08 -16.14 -18.75
N ALA A 110 -0.75 -15.12 -18.55
CA ALA A 110 -2.15 -15.32 -18.21
C ALA A 110 -3.00 -15.85 -19.39
N LEU A 111 -2.73 -15.36 -20.60
CA LEU A 111 -3.46 -15.73 -21.82
C LEU A 111 -2.85 -16.96 -22.51
N SER A 112 -1.69 -17.44 -22.06
CA SER A 112 -0.95 -18.55 -22.66
C SER A 112 -0.59 -18.29 -24.14
N VAL A 113 -0.11 -17.08 -24.44
CA VAL A 113 0.33 -16.64 -25.77
C VAL A 113 1.80 -16.21 -25.75
N PRO A 114 2.51 -16.22 -26.89
CA PRO A 114 3.85 -15.64 -26.98
C PRO A 114 3.86 -14.15 -26.62
N VAL A 115 4.92 -13.69 -25.95
CA VAL A 115 5.08 -12.29 -25.52
C VAL A 115 5.03 -11.31 -26.69
N ASP A 116 5.64 -11.70 -27.83
CA ASP A 116 5.69 -10.87 -29.04
C ASP A 116 4.32 -10.70 -29.72
N ASP A 117 3.38 -11.59 -29.43
CA ASP A 117 2.01 -11.55 -29.97
C ASP A 117 1.07 -10.71 -29.10
N VAL A 118 1.50 -10.27 -27.91
CA VAL A 118 0.66 -9.49 -27.00
C VAL A 118 0.48 -8.07 -27.52
N THR A 119 -0.78 -7.70 -27.75
CA THR A 119 -1.20 -6.35 -28.18
C THR A 119 -1.89 -5.58 -27.05
N GLU A 120 -2.02 -4.26 -27.19
CA GLU A 120 -2.76 -3.41 -26.24
C GLU A 120 -4.18 -3.92 -26.01
N TYR A 121 -4.86 -4.32 -27.08
CA TYR A 121 -6.22 -4.86 -27.00
C TYR A 121 -6.29 -6.15 -26.18
N MET A 122 -5.32 -7.05 -26.31
CA MET A 122 -5.29 -8.30 -25.54
C MET A 122 -5.10 -8.02 -24.04
N VAL A 123 -4.23 -7.07 -23.70
CA VAL A 123 -4.02 -6.69 -22.30
C VAL A 123 -5.26 -5.99 -21.74
N ILE A 124 -5.85 -5.05 -22.47
CA ILE A 124 -7.04 -4.33 -22.03
C ILE A 124 -8.23 -5.28 -21.85
N ASP A 125 -8.49 -6.16 -22.83
CA ASP A 125 -9.56 -7.15 -22.77
C ASP A 125 -9.32 -8.16 -21.64
N TYR A 126 -8.07 -8.60 -21.46
CA TYR A 126 -7.71 -9.44 -20.31
C TYR A 126 -8.05 -8.72 -19.00
N ILE A 127 -7.56 -7.49 -18.80
CA ILE A 127 -7.83 -6.75 -17.55
C ILE A 127 -9.34 -6.53 -17.33
N GLN A 128 -10.09 -6.21 -18.39
CA GLN A 128 -11.56 -6.10 -18.32
C GLN A 128 -12.22 -7.43 -17.99
N SER A 129 -11.72 -8.56 -18.48
CA SER A 129 -12.22 -9.89 -18.17
C SER A 129 -12.01 -10.31 -16.71
N LEU A 130 -11.05 -9.68 -16.01
CA LEU A 130 -10.80 -9.89 -14.59
C LEU A 130 -11.84 -9.21 -13.70
N ASN A 131 -12.63 -8.30 -14.28
CA ASN A 131 -13.72 -7.61 -13.63
C ASN A 131 -15.04 -8.38 -13.88
N SER A 132 -15.71 -8.77 -12.80
CA SER A 132 -16.98 -9.50 -12.76
C SER A 132 -18.17 -8.58 -13.05
N TYR A 133 -18.06 -7.28 -12.80
CA TYR A 133 -19.11 -6.27 -13.05
C TYR A 133 -18.89 -5.49 -14.35
N LYS A 134 -18.81 -6.17 -15.50
CA LYS A 134 -18.53 -5.49 -16.78
C LYS A 134 -19.53 -4.35 -17.05
N VAL A 135 -19.02 -3.15 -17.35
CA VAL A 135 -19.83 -2.03 -17.85
C VAL A 135 -19.44 -1.66 -19.27
N GLU A 136 -20.43 -1.28 -20.08
CA GLU A 136 -20.23 -0.72 -21.42
C GLU A 136 -20.43 0.80 -21.37
N GLY A 137 -19.60 1.56 -22.11
CA GLY A 137 -19.69 3.02 -22.23
C GLY A 137 -18.72 3.79 -21.32
N ALA A 138 -18.06 4.80 -21.89
CA ALA A 138 -17.00 5.59 -21.24
C ALA A 138 -17.47 6.49 -20.07
N GLN A 139 -18.78 6.54 -19.80
CA GLN A 139 -19.40 7.39 -18.77
C GLN A 139 -20.19 6.58 -17.73
N THR A 140 -20.19 5.24 -17.85
CA THR A 140 -20.92 4.37 -16.94
C THR A 140 -20.08 4.15 -15.68
N GLU A 141 -20.64 4.44 -14.50
CA GLU A 141 -20.00 4.11 -13.24
C GLU A 141 -19.79 2.59 -13.16
N GLN A 142 -18.54 2.20 -12.94
CA GLN A 142 -18.12 0.81 -12.83
C GLN A 142 -18.28 0.35 -11.38
N GLU A 143 -19.11 -0.67 -11.15
CA GLU A 143 -19.21 -1.28 -9.83
C GLU A 143 -17.85 -1.89 -9.44
N LEU A 144 -17.46 -1.67 -8.18
CA LEU A 144 -16.15 -2.06 -7.68
C LEU A 144 -16.11 -3.57 -7.38
N GLU A 145 -15.18 -4.28 -8.02
CA GLU A 145 -14.91 -5.70 -7.74
C GLU A 145 -14.64 -5.96 -6.26
N GLY A 146 -15.10 -7.11 -5.73
CA GLY A 146 -14.71 -7.56 -4.39
C GLY A 146 -13.19 -7.64 -4.18
N ARG A 147 -12.73 -7.65 -2.92
CA ARG A 147 -11.29 -7.62 -2.54
C ARG A 147 -10.44 -8.77 -3.10
N TYR A 148 -11.07 -9.79 -3.68
CA TYR A 148 -10.45 -11.02 -4.18
C TYR A 148 -10.94 -11.36 -5.58
N SER A 149 -10.86 -10.38 -6.47
CA SER A 149 -11.04 -10.59 -7.90
C SER A 149 -9.73 -11.10 -8.51
N LYS A 150 -9.83 -11.77 -9.67
CA LYS A 150 -8.66 -12.15 -10.49
C LYS A 150 -7.79 -10.93 -10.83
N PHE A 151 -8.37 -9.72 -10.72
CA PHE A 151 -7.72 -8.44 -10.87
C PHE A 151 -6.58 -8.23 -9.85
N ARG A 152 -6.77 -8.62 -8.59
CA ARG A 152 -5.75 -8.44 -7.56
C ARG A 152 -4.47 -9.20 -7.90
N TYR A 153 -4.59 -10.48 -8.25
CA TYR A 153 -3.45 -11.30 -8.63
C TYR A 153 -2.75 -10.79 -9.89
N PHE A 154 -3.50 -10.24 -10.85
CA PHE A 154 -2.90 -9.61 -12.01
C PHE A 154 -1.99 -8.45 -11.63
N VAL A 155 -2.38 -7.64 -10.64
CA VAL A 155 -1.58 -6.50 -10.24
C VAL A 155 -0.41 -6.88 -9.36
N GLU A 156 -0.58 -7.87 -8.48
CA GLU A 156 0.56 -8.44 -7.75
C GLU A 156 1.60 -8.95 -8.76
N ASP A 157 1.18 -9.77 -9.73
CA ASP A 157 2.06 -10.25 -10.81
C ASP A 157 2.69 -9.09 -11.61
N LEU A 158 1.92 -8.02 -11.88
CA LEU A 158 2.40 -6.84 -12.62
C LEU A 158 3.40 -6.02 -11.81
N ARG A 159 3.14 -5.78 -10.53
CA ARG A 159 4.06 -5.07 -9.65
C ARG A 159 5.36 -5.84 -9.50
N ASP A 160 5.28 -7.14 -9.22
CA ASP A 160 6.46 -7.99 -9.07
C ASP A 160 7.31 -7.99 -10.35
N GLU A 161 6.66 -8.00 -11.52
CA GLU A 161 7.36 -7.91 -12.80
C GLU A 161 7.94 -6.51 -13.08
N ILE A 162 7.25 -5.43 -12.69
CA ILE A 162 7.76 -4.04 -12.77
C ILE A 162 8.99 -3.87 -11.88
N GLU A 163 8.93 -4.34 -10.63
CA GLU A 163 10.04 -4.31 -9.66
C GLU A 163 11.23 -5.12 -10.17
N LYS A 164 10.98 -6.33 -10.70
CA LYS A 164 12.00 -7.18 -11.32
C LYS A 164 12.69 -6.52 -12.51
N GLN A 165 11.98 -5.68 -13.26
CA GLN A 165 12.54 -4.92 -14.38
C GLN A 165 13.24 -3.62 -13.93
N GLY A 166 13.20 -3.27 -12.64
CA GLY A 166 13.82 -2.06 -12.10
C GLY A 166 13.13 -0.76 -12.54
N VAL A 167 11.91 -0.85 -13.07
CA VAL A 167 11.15 0.30 -13.55
C VAL A 167 10.58 1.05 -12.36
N GLN A 168 10.87 2.36 -12.30
CA GLN A 168 10.42 3.22 -11.22
C GLN A 168 8.97 3.65 -11.41
N SER A 169 8.24 3.76 -10.30
CA SER A 169 6.88 4.28 -10.23
C SER A 169 6.84 5.66 -9.56
N GLU A 170 5.71 6.35 -9.71
CA GLU A 170 5.45 7.56 -8.94
C GLU A 170 4.86 7.17 -7.57
N VAL A 171 5.22 7.87 -6.51
CA VAL A 171 4.80 7.55 -5.14
C VAL A 171 3.99 8.71 -4.56
N VAL A 172 2.83 8.40 -4.00
CA VAL A 172 2.01 9.37 -3.25
C VAL A 172 2.02 9.00 -1.78
N ASN A 173 2.49 9.92 -0.95
CA ASN A 173 2.49 9.82 0.51
C ASN A 173 1.32 10.64 1.06
N VAL A 174 0.37 9.99 1.72
CA VAL A 174 -0.79 10.69 2.31
C VAL A 174 -0.41 11.27 3.67
N LYS A 175 -0.27 12.59 3.74
CA LYS A 175 0.02 13.33 4.97
C LYS A 175 -1.23 13.92 5.62
N ASP A 176 -2.25 14.15 4.81
CA ASP A 176 -3.54 14.71 5.20
C ASP A 176 -4.63 14.24 4.22
N VAL A 177 -5.88 14.38 4.62
CA VAL A 177 -7.07 13.98 3.85
C VAL A 177 -8.07 15.13 3.84
N LYS A 178 -9.02 15.07 2.90
CA LYS A 178 -10.19 15.94 2.91
C LYS A 178 -11.13 15.57 4.08
N ALA A 179 -12.09 16.44 4.37
CA ALA A 179 -13.05 16.24 5.48
C ALA A 179 -13.88 14.96 5.35
N ASP A 180 -14.05 14.44 4.14
CA ASP A 180 -14.75 13.19 3.83
C ASP A 180 -13.80 11.97 3.77
N ASN A 181 -12.58 12.08 4.30
CA ASN A 181 -11.55 11.04 4.28
C ASN A 181 -11.10 10.63 2.86
N SER A 182 -11.19 11.56 1.90
CA SER A 182 -10.69 11.36 0.53
C SER A 182 -9.36 12.06 0.25
N VAL A 183 -8.64 11.58 -0.75
CA VAL A 183 -7.42 12.14 -1.34
C VAL A 183 -7.62 12.29 -2.84
N GLN A 184 -7.23 13.43 -3.41
CA GLN A 184 -7.33 13.67 -4.84
C GLN A 184 -5.95 13.77 -5.48
N LEU A 185 -5.67 12.90 -6.44
CA LEU A 185 -4.54 12.98 -7.35
C LEU A 185 -4.94 13.89 -8.51
N THR A 186 -4.25 15.01 -8.70
CA THR A 186 -4.55 16.00 -9.75
C THR A 186 -3.35 16.20 -10.67
N GLY A 187 -3.51 16.94 -11.78
CA GLY A 187 -2.40 17.23 -12.68
C GLY A 187 -2.00 16.05 -13.58
N LEU A 188 -2.81 14.99 -13.61
CA LEU A 188 -2.52 13.77 -14.35
C LEU A 188 -2.78 14.00 -15.86
N ALA A 189 -2.05 13.29 -16.72
CA ALA A 189 -2.33 13.27 -18.15
C ALA A 189 -3.40 12.20 -18.46
N PHE A 190 -4.03 12.25 -19.64
CA PHE A 190 -4.91 11.15 -20.05
C PHE A 190 -4.12 9.84 -20.22
N GLY A 191 -4.69 8.77 -19.67
CA GLY A 191 -4.08 7.46 -19.66
C GLY A 191 -4.88 6.45 -18.85
N TYR A 192 -4.37 5.24 -18.83
CA TYR A 192 -4.87 4.15 -18.01
C TYR A 192 -3.96 4.03 -16.80
N TYR A 193 -4.49 4.28 -15.61
CA TYR A 193 -3.71 4.29 -14.38
C TYR A 193 -4.04 3.10 -13.49
N LEU A 194 -3.00 2.65 -12.80
CA LEU A 194 -3.02 1.66 -11.76
C LEU A 194 -2.47 2.33 -10.50
N VAL A 195 -3.23 2.30 -9.41
CA VAL A 195 -2.80 2.82 -8.11
C VAL A 195 -2.76 1.64 -7.14
N ASP A 196 -1.62 1.40 -6.51
CA ASP A 196 -1.39 0.28 -5.58
C ASP A 196 -0.96 0.81 -4.21
N GLU A 197 -1.50 0.28 -3.12
CA GLU A 197 -1.08 0.68 -1.77
C GLU A 197 0.18 -0.10 -1.35
N ILE A 198 1.21 0.63 -0.95
CA ILE A 198 2.53 0.09 -0.55
C ILE A 198 2.91 0.45 0.88
N THR A 199 1.94 0.83 1.71
CA THR A 199 2.20 1.07 3.13
C THR A 199 2.81 -0.20 3.72
N ASP A 200 4.00 -0.08 4.30
CA ASP A 200 4.72 -1.22 4.89
C ASP A 200 3.85 -1.88 5.97
N VAL A 201 3.46 -3.12 5.71
CA VAL A 201 3.01 -4.08 6.71
C VAL A 201 4.02 -5.21 6.71
N GLU A 202 4.36 -5.76 7.88
CA GLU A 202 5.32 -6.86 7.94
C GLU A 202 4.85 -8.03 7.05
N GLY A 203 5.67 -8.39 6.04
CA GLY A 203 5.40 -9.46 5.08
C GLY A 203 5.15 -8.98 3.64
N THR A 204 5.27 -9.88 2.66
CA THR A 204 5.20 -9.58 1.22
C THR A 204 3.78 -9.31 0.69
N HIS A 205 2.81 -9.03 1.56
CA HIS A 205 1.41 -8.89 1.20
C HIS A 205 0.93 -7.46 1.52
N SER A 206 1.34 -6.50 0.70
CA SER A 206 0.74 -5.16 0.74
C SER A 206 -0.77 -5.28 0.55
N ALA A 207 -1.54 -4.48 1.28
CA ALA A 207 -2.99 -4.38 1.12
C ALA A 207 -3.32 -3.70 -0.23
N GLY A 208 -3.07 -4.40 -1.34
CA GLY A 208 -3.35 -3.95 -2.69
C GLY A 208 -4.82 -3.63 -2.88
N SER A 209 -5.15 -2.36 -2.99
CA SER A 209 -6.46 -1.90 -3.40
C SER A 209 -6.40 -1.54 -4.87
N LEU A 210 -7.23 -2.19 -5.69
CA LEU A 210 -7.21 -2.09 -7.15
C LEU A 210 -8.65 -2.01 -7.65
N CYS A 211 -9.05 -1.25 -8.66
CA CYS A 211 -8.41 -0.38 -9.66
C CYS A 211 -9.52 0.54 -10.19
N MET A 212 -9.20 1.60 -10.95
CA MET A 212 -9.91 1.72 -12.22
C MET A 212 -9.17 2.52 -13.30
N VAL A 213 -9.31 1.94 -14.48
CA VAL A 213 -9.26 2.51 -15.81
C VAL A 213 -10.24 3.67 -15.90
N SER A 214 -9.77 4.85 -16.25
CA SER A 214 -10.41 5.60 -17.32
C SER A 214 -9.44 6.67 -17.77
N THR A 215 -9.34 6.80 -19.09
CA THR A 215 -9.06 8.07 -19.73
C THR A 215 -9.65 9.20 -18.95
N ALA A 216 -8.83 10.15 -18.56
CA ALA A 216 -9.38 11.21 -17.76
C ALA A 216 -10.39 12.02 -18.56
N ASN A 217 -11.64 11.77 -18.25
CA ASN A 217 -12.74 12.55 -18.72
C ASN A 217 -13.85 12.52 -17.66
N PRO A 218 -13.81 13.43 -16.66
CA PRO A 218 -12.66 14.18 -16.15
C PRO A 218 -12.24 13.77 -14.72
N THR A 219 -13.05 12.99 -14.02
CA THR A 219 -12.89 12.64 -12.60
C THR A 219 -13.18 11.16 -12.40
N ALA A 220 -12.19 10.39 -11.92
CA ALA A 220 -12.41 9.01 -11.48
C ALA A 220 -12.53 8.99 -9.95
N GLU A 221 -13.44 8.18 -9.41
CA GLU A 221 -13.51 7.91 -7.97
C GLU A 221 -13.12 6.44 -7.70
N MET A 222 -12.38 6.21 -6.63
CA MET A 222 -12.00 4.88 -6.16
C MET A 222 -12.12 4.79 -4.64
N GLN A 223 -12.54 3.64 -4.12
CA GLN A 223 -12.57 3.36 -2.68
C GLN A 223 -11.37 2.48 -2.30
N ILE A 224 -10.61 2.89 -1.30
CA ILE A 224 -9.43 2.18 -0.80
C ILE A 224 -9.89 1.07 0.15
N LYS A 225 -9.60 -0.19 -0.20
CA LYS A 225 -10.11 -1.39 0.49
C LYS A 225 -9.22 -1.90 1.61
N SER A 226 -8.20 -1.16 2.00
CA SER A 226 -7.20 -1.62 2.94
C SER A 226 -7.72 -1.55 4.38
N ASP A 227 -8.16 -2.71 4.87
CA ASP A 227 -8.44 -2.92 6.28
C ASP A 227 -7.15 -3.21 7.02
N TYR A 228 -6.67 -2.23 7.79
CA TYR A 228 -5.68 -2.50 8.82
C TYR A 228 -6.38 -3.00 10.10
N PRO A 229 -5.75 -3.93 10.84
CA PRO A 229 -6.18 -4.18 12.20
C PRO A 229 -5.92 -2.92 13.02
N SER A 230 -6.83 -2.59 13.92
CA SER A 230 -6.71 -1.51 14.88
C SER A 230 -6.67 -2.08 16.28
N VAL A 231 -6.07 -1.38 17.22
CA VAL A 231 -6.11 -1.75 18.62
C VAL A 231 -6.38 -0.51 19.46
N ILE A 232 -7.39 -0.60 20.31
CA ILE A 232 -7.74 0.39 21.30
C ILE A 232 -7.64 -0.28 22.67
N LYS A 233 -6.79 0.25 23.54
CA LYS A 233 -6.67 -0.14 24.96
C LYS A 233 -7.38 0.91 25.80
N LYS A 234 -8.25 0.50 26.71
CA LYS A 234 -8.93 1.34 27.69
C LYS A 234 -8.80 0.75 29.09
N ILE A 235 -8.90 1.63 30.08
CA ILE A 235 -8.96 1.32 31.51
C ILE A 235 -10.36 1.71 31.97
N GLN A 236 -11.01 0.90 32.81
CA GLN A 236 -12.26 1.33 33.43
C GLN A 236 -11.92 2.26 34.59
N GLU A 237 -12.72 3.27 34.84
CA GLU A 237 -12.54 4.16 36.00
C GLU A 237 -13.33 3.59 37.19
N ASP A 238 -12.74 3.63 38.39
CA ASP A 238 -13.39 3.12 39.60
C ASP A 238 -14.48 4.09 40.10
N ASP A 239 -14.23 5.39 39.97
CA ASP A 239 -15.15 6.47 40.30
C ASP A 239 -15.74 7.09 39.03
N LEU A 240 -16.86 6.56 38.50
CA LEU A 240 -17.55 7.08 37.31
C LEU A 240 -17.78 8.61 37.37
N PRO A 241 -16.90 9.44 36.79
CA PRO A 241 -17.04 10.88 36.82
C PRO A 241 -18.17 11.27 35.87
N GLN A 242 -18.94 12.30 36.20
CA GLN A 242 -19.97 12.82 35.28
C GLN A 242 -19.42 13.30 33.93
N ASN A 243 -18.10 13.41 33.79
CA ASN A 243 -17.41 13.98 32.63
C ASN A 243 -16.77 12.93 31.70
N ILE A 244 -16.97 11.63 31.94
CA ILE A 244 -16.48 10.59 31.02
C ILE A 244 -17.50 10.36 29.88
N PRO A 245 -17.09 10.44 28.61
CA PRO A 245 -17.99 10.21 27.48
C PRO A 245 -18.57 8.78 27.43
N ASP A 246 -17.81 7.77 27.86
CA ASP A 246 -18.24 6.38 27.94
C ASP A 246 -19.07 6.13 29.22
N LYS A 247 -20.33 5.73 29.04
CA LYS A 247 -21.28 5.51 30.15
C LYS A 247 -20.92 4.35 31.09
N ASN A 248 -20.02 3.47 30.65
CA ASN A 248 -19.53 2.34 31.44
C ASN A 248 -18.18 2.65 32.10
N GLY A 249 -17.66 3.87 31.94
CA GLY A 249 -16.44 4.34 32.60
C GLY A 249 -15.14 3.99 31.87
N TRP A 250 -15.17 3.57 30.60
CA TRP A 250 -13.93 3.28 29.86
C TRP A 250 -13.23 4.56 29.42
N ASN A 251 -11.96 4.71 29.82
CA ASN A 251 -11.14 5.88 29.54
C ASN A 251 -9.70 5.49 29.18
N ASP A 252 -8.89 6.48 28.75
CA ASP A 252 -7.47 6.29 28.43
C ASP A 252 -6.57 6.28 29.68
N ILE A 253 -7.10 6.77 30.80
CA ILE A 253 -6.45 6.86 32.10
C ILE A 253 -7.43 6.26 33.12
N GLY A 254 -6.91 5.72 34.22
CA GLY A 254 -7.71 5.37 35.40
C GLY A 254 -6.88 5.60 36.64
N ASP A 255 -7.50 6.05 37.73
CA ASP A 255 -6.91 6.08 39.05
C ASP A 255 -7.39 4.89 39.88
N TYR A 256 -6.43 4.27 40.58
CA TYR A 256 -6.66 3.10 41.41
C TYR A 256 -5.73 3.13 42.61
N GLU A 257 -6.21 2.61 43.72
CA GLU A 257 -5.43 2.45 44.94
C GLU A 257 -4.64 1.13 44.92
N ILE A 258 -3.54 1.11 45.69
CA ILE A 258 -2.71 -0.10 45.81
C ILE A 258 -3.55 -1.25 46.38
N GLY A 259 -3.55 -2.38 45.66
CA GLY A 259 -4.28 -3.59 46.04
C GLY A 259 -5.64 -3.75 45.38
N GLN A 260 -6.12 -2.75 44.65
CA GLN A 260 -7.32 -2.85 43.82
C GLN A 260 -7.04 -3.56 42.49
N THR A 261 -8.10 -4.11 41.89
CA THR A 261 -8.04 -4.72 40.55
C THR A 261 -8.28 -3.66 39.50
N VAL A 262 -7.35 -3.51 38.56
CA VAL A 262 -7.45 -2.59 37.42
C VAL A 262 -7.97 -3.33 36.19
N PRO A 263 -9.23 -3.13 35.76
CA PRO A 263 -9.78 -3.73 34.56
C PRO A 263 -9.27 -3.04 33.29
N TYR A 264 -8.79 -3.84 32.34
CA TYR A 264 -8.41 -3.38 31.00
C TYR A 264 -9.39 -3.92 29.95
N LYS A 265 -9.70 -3.10 28.94
CA LYS A 265 -10.44 -3.51 27.75
C LYS A 265 -9.60 -3.27 26.50
N TYR A 266 -9.56 -4.28 25.65
CA TYR A 266 -8.94 -4.21 24.33
C TYR A 266 -10.02 -4.40 23.27
N GLU A 267 -10.11 -3.46 22.34
CA GLU A 267 -10.98 -3.53 21.18
C GLU A 267 -10.13 -3.48 19.92
N SER A 268 -10.39 -4.41 19.01
CA SER A 268 -9.70 -4.52 17.72
C SER A 268 -10.67 -5.00 16.66
N ASN A 269 -10.39 -4.63 15.41
CA ASN A 269 -11.02 -5.23 14.24
C ASN A 269 -10.08 -6.27 13.62
N ILE A 270 -10.66 -7.40 13.23
CA ILE A 270 -10.00 -8.34 12.34
C ILE A 270 -10.36 -7.93 10.91
N PRO A 271 -9.38 -7.53 10.08
CA PRO A 271 -9.58 -7.28 8.66
C PRO A 271 -10.24 -8.47 7.95
N ASN A 272 -10.83 -8.21 6.79
CA ASN A 272 -11.32 -9.31 5.94
C ASN A 272 -10.18 -10.28 5.55
N MET A 273 -10.20 -11.48 6.14
CA MET A 273 -9.17 -12.51 5.99
C MET A 273 -9.23 -13.30 4.66
N ASN A 274 -10.14 -12.98 3.73
CA ASN A 274 -10.49 -13.84 2.57
C ASN A 274 -9.42 -14.00 1.47
N GLY A 275 -8.21 -14.47 1.73
CA GLY A 275 -7.19 -14.68 0.68
C GLY A 275 -5.78 -14.78 1.25
N TYR A 276 -5.67 -14.51 2.54
CA TYR A 276 -4.62 -15.07 3.36
C TYR A 276 -4.73 -16.59 3.34
N LYS A 277 -3.66 -17.26 2.90
CA LYS A 277 -3.53 -18.71 3.06
C LYS A 277 -3.53 -19.10 4.54
N THR A 278 -2.96 -18.23 5.37
CA THR A 278 -2.90 -18.33 6.84
C THR A 278 -2.99 -16.93 7.42
N TYR A 279 -3.81 -16.75 8.46
CA TYR A 279 -3.90 -15.49 9.21
C TYR A 279 -3.48 -15.75 10.65
N TYR A 280 -2.47 -15.01 11.11
CA TYR A 280 -1.97 -15.07 12.48
C TYR A 280 -2.46 -13.84 13.24
N TYR A 281 -3.08 -14.06 14.39
CA TYR A 281 -3.64 -13.02 15.21
C TYR A 281 -3.25 -13.26 16.67
N ALA A 282 -2.45 -12.36 17.23
CA ALA A 282 -1.91 -12.47 18.57
C ALA A 282 -1.94 -11.11 19.26
N TRP A 283 -2.10 -11.11 20.58
CA TRP A 283 -2.02 -9.92 21.42
C TRP A 283 -0.77 -9.95 22.27
N HIS A 284 -0.02 -8.85 22.26
CA HIS A 284 1.09 -8.64 23.17
C HIS A 284 0.79 -7.44 24.07
N ASP A 285 0.90 -7.64 25.38
CA ASP A 285 0.79 -6.57 26.37
C ASP A 285 1.91 -6.68 27.39
N LYS A 286 2.40 -5.51 27.82
CA LYS A 286 3.44 -5.38 28.82
C LYS A 286 2.93 -4.49 29.94
N MET A 287 2.71 -5.11 31.10
CA MET A 287 2.30 -4.39 32.30
C MET A 287 3.50 -3.70 32.97
N ASP A 288 3.25 -2.56 33.60
CA ASP A 288 4.23 -1.94 34.50
C ASP A 288 4.53 -2.88 35.68
N LYS A 289 5.72 -2.78 36.28
CA LYS A 289 6.15 -3.60 37.43
C LYS A 289 5.26 -3.43 38.66
N ALA A 290 4.53 -2.32 38.76
CA ALA A 290 3.56 -2.06 39.81
C ALA A 290 2.25 -2.86 39.64
N LEU A 291 2.02 -3.46 38.47
CA LEU A 291 0.82 -4.24 38.17
C LEU A 291 1.13 -5.74 38.19
N THR A 292 0.21 -6.51 38.75
CA THR A 292 0.29 -7.98 38.74
C THR A 292 -0.78 -8.52 37.81
N PHE A 293 -0.35 -9.15 36.72
CA PHE A 293 -1.26 -9.78 35.76
C PHE A 293 -1.99 -10.98 36.38
N GLN A 294 -3.29 -11.08 36.13
CA GLN A 294 -4.16 -12.19 36.54
C GLN A 294 -4.57 -13.00 35.30
N PRO A 295 -3.86 -14.10 34.94
CA PRO A 295 -4.10 -14.84 33.69
C PRO A 295 -5.53 -15.37 33.54
N GLU A 296 -6.15 -15.75 34.65
CA GLU A 296 -7.53 -16.24 34.71
C GLU A 296 -8.59 -15.17 34.45
N SER A 297 -8.22 -13.89 34.47
CA SER A 297 -9.13 -12.78 34.20
C SER A 297 -9.38 -12.54 32.71
N VAL A 298 -8.57 -13.14 31.83
CA VAL A 298 -8.66 -12.93 30.38
C VAL A 298 -9.97 -13.48 29.82
N LYS A 299 -10.75 -12.60 29.18
CA LYS A 299 -11.98 -12.93 28.48
C LYS A 299 -11.96 -12.35 27.07
N ILE A 300 -12.09 -13.21 26.06
CA ILE A 300 -12.08 -12.82 24.65
C ILE A 300 -13.49 -13.00 24.09
N THR A 301 -14.01 -11.96 23.44
CA THR A 301 -15.27 -12.02 22.69
C THR A 301 -15.02 -11.55 21.27
N ILE A 302 -15.42 -12.36 20.30
CA ILE A 302 -15.41 -12.03 18.89
C ILE A 302 -16.84 -11.73 18.43
N SER A 303 -17.01 -10.76 17.54
CA SER A 303 -18.32 -10.39 17.00
C SER A 303 -18.25 -10.07 15.51
N ASP A 304 -19.33 -10.34 14.77
CA ASP A 304 -19.50 -9.90 13.40
C ASP A 304 -20.28 -8.57 13.30
N GLU A 305 -20.27 -7.97 12.11
CA GLU A 305 -20.99 -6.73 11.80
C GLU A 305 -22.52 -6.86 11.96
N LYS A 306 -23.04 -8.09 11.99
CA LYS A 306 -24.46 -8.38 12.18
C LYS A 306 -24.83 -8.54 13.66
N GLY A 307 -23.87 -8.32 14.57
CA GLY A 307 -24.06 -8.38 16.02
C GLY A 307 -24.04 -9.79 16.59
N LYS A 308 -23.68 -10.82 15.81
CA LYS A 308 -23.47 -12.16 16.34
C LYS A 308 -22.15 -12.18 17.10
N SER A 309 -22.17 -12.60 18.37
CA SER A 309 -20.99 -12.68 19.21
C SER A 309 -20.72 -14.09 19.72
N TYR A 310 -19.45 -14.39 19.99
CA TYR A 310 -18.97 -15.61 20.62
C TYR A 310 -17.89 -15.28 21.63
N THR A 311 -18.08 -15.70 22.88
CA THR A 311 -17.04 -15.61 23.91
C THR A 311 -16.27 -16.92 23.93
N LEU A 312 -14.95 -16.83 23.73
CA LEU A 312 -14.07 -18.00 23.70
C LEU A 312 -14.05 -18.68 25.08
N LYS A 313 -14.02 -20.01 25.06
CA LYS A 313 -13.88 -20.87 26.23
C LYS A 313 -12.42 -21.10 26.56
N LYS A 314 -12.15 -21.44 27.82
CA LYS A 314 -10.83 -21.86 28.28
C LYS A 314 -10.37 -23.08 27.47
N GLY A 315 -9.26 -22.95 26.72
CA GLY A 315 -8.74 -23.95 25.79
C GLY A 315 -8.92 -23.61 24.31
N GLU A 316 -9.73 -22.61 23.97
CA GLU A 316 -9.81 -22.06 22.60
C GLU A 316 -8.80 -20.93 22.35
N PHE A 317 -8.05 -20.55 23.39
CA PHE A 317 -6.95 -19.60 23.36
C PHE A 317 -5.90 -20.01 24.41
N THR A 318 -4.67 -19.52 24.22
CA THR A 318 -3.52 -19.71 25.10
C THR A 318 -3.07 -18.36 25.65
N VAL A 319 -2.77 -18.30 26.94
CA VAL A 319 -2.16 -17.14 27.59
C VAL A 319 -0.75 -17.53 28.02
N ASN A 320 0.25 -16.95 27.37
CA ASN A 320 1.66 -17.12 27.70
C ASN A 320 2.12 -15.92 28.52
N THR A 321 2.65 -16.17 29.71
CA THR A 321 3.29 -15.13 30.53
C THR A 321 4.80 -15.28 30.45
N ASN A 322 5.50 -14.16 30.22
CA ASN A 322 6.95 -14.05 30.09
C ASN A 322 7.60 -14.87 28.94
N PRO A 323 7.09 -14.88 27.69
CA PRO A 323 7.78 -15.57 26.60
C PRO A 323 9.13 -14.93 26.22
N GLY A 324 9.39 -13.69 26.66
CA GLY A 324 10.64 -12.94 26.44
C GLY A 324 11.19 -12.18 27.65
N GLY A 325 10.66 -12.40 28.87
CA GLY A 325 11.21 -11.85 30.11
C GLY A 325 10.42 -10.73 30.81
N GLU A 326 9.47 -10.05 30.15
CA GLU A 326 8.55 -9.08 30.80
C GLU A 326 7.18 -8.95 30.08
N ASP A 327 6.84 -9.81 29.11
CA ASP A 327 5.66 -9.66 28.23
C ASP A 327 4.57 -10.71 28.52
N THR A 328 3.31 -10.38 28.21
CA THR A 328 2.19 -11.33 28.14
C THR A 328 1.73 -11.45 26.69
N GLU A 329 1.61 -12.68 26.20
CA GLU A 329 1.14 -13.00 24.86
C GLU A 329 -0.15 -13.82 24.95
N VAL A 330 -1.19 -13.41 24.21
CA VAL A 330 -2.44 -14.17 24.08
C VAL A 330 -2.59 -14.62 22.63
N LEU A 331 -2.70 -15.94 22.44
CA LEU A 331 -2.83 -16.65 21.16
C LEU A 331 -4.20 -17.31 21.03
#